data_AF-A0A8C9JFN2-F1
#
_entry.id   AF-A0A8C9JFN2-F1
#
_cell.length_a   1.000
_cell.length_b   1.000
_cell.length_c   1.000
_cell.angle_alpha   90.00
_cell.angle_beta   90.00
_cell.angle_gamma   90.00
#
_symmetry.space_group_name_H-M   'P 1'
#
loop_
_entity.id
_entity.type
_entity.pdbx_description
1 polymer ?
#
loop_
_entity_poly.entity_id
_entity_poly.type
_entity_poly.pdbx_seq_one_letter_code
_entity_poly.pdbx_strand_id
1 'polypeptide(L)' 'MKATGFFLGGVFVVLIGWPLIGMIFEIYGFFLLFRGFFPVVIGFIRRVPVLGSLLNLPGIRSFVDKVGESNNMV' A
#
# COMPACT_ATOMS: atom_id res chain seq x y z
N MET A 1 5.52 -14.92 -6.04
CA MET A 1 5.28 -15.98 -5.03
C MET A 1 5.69 -15.57 -3.61
N LYS A 2 6.80 -14.83 -3.40
CA LYS A 2 7.26 -14.43 -2.05
C LYS A 2 6.21 -13.67 -1.21
N ALA A 3 5.52 -12.69 -1.80
CA ALA A 3 4.55 -11.85 -1.09
C ALA A 3 3.29 -12.60 -0.63
N THR A 4 2.72 -13.42 -1.52
CA THR A 4 1.59 -14.30 -1.21
C THR A 4 1.91 -15.27 -0.07
N GLY A 5 3.15 -15.77 -0.03
CA GLY A 5 3.63 -16.65 1.04
C GLY A 5 3.66 -15.98 2.41
N PHE A 6 4.07 -14.70 2.50
CA PHE A 6 4.03 -13.97 3.78
C PHE A 6 2.61 -13.65 4.23
N PHE A 7 1.72 -13.30 3.30
CA PHE A 7 0.32 -13.03 3.64
C PHE A 7 -0.41 -14.30 4.09
N LEU A 8 -0.42 -15.36 3.26
CA LEU A 8 -1.08 -16.63 3.60
C LEU A 8 -0.37 -17.38 4.74
N GLY A 9 0.95 -17.24 4.86
CA GLY A 9 1.70 -17.73 6.00
C GLY A 9 1.31 -17.01 7.30
N GLY A 10 1.10 -15.69 7.24
CA GLY A 10 0.55 -14.91 8.34
C GLY A 10 -0.82 -15.41 8.77
N VAL A 11 -1.75 -15.61 7.83
CA VAL A 11 -3.08 -16.20 8.08
C VAL A 11 -2.95 -17.54 8.81
N PHE A 12 -2.05 -18.41 8.35
CA PHE A 12 -1.82 -19.71 8.98
C PHE A 12 -1.32 -19.59 10.43
N VAL A 13 -0.42 -18.66 10.71
CA VAL A 13 0.07 -18.38 12.08
C VAL A 13 -1.03 -17.82 12.98
N VAL A 14 -1.92 -16.96 12.45
CA VAL A 14 -3.11 -16.50 13.19
C VAL A 14 -3.99 -17.68 13.58
N LEU A 15 -4.27 -18.59 12.63
CA LEU A 15 -5.14 -19.75 12.85
C LEU A 15 -4.57 -20.77 13.86
N ILE A 16 -3.24 -20.86 13.98
CA ILE A 16 -2.58 -21.71 14.98
C ILE A 16 -2.67 -21.14 16.41
N GLY A 17 -3.11 -19.90 16.57
CA GLY A 17 -3.31 -19.27 17.88
C GLY A 17 -2.23 -18.27 18.28
N TRP A 18 -1.42 -17.79 17.31
CA TRP A 18 -0.46 -16.71 17.50
C TRP A 18 -0.88 -15.45 16.72
N PRO A 19 -2.04 -14.84 17.07
CA PRO A 19 -2.66 -13.80 16.28
C PRO A 19 -1.79 -12.55 16.12
N LEU A 20 -1.06 -12.15 17.18
CA LEU A 20 -0.21 -10.96 17.12
C LEU A 20 0.92 -11.10 16.10
N ILE A 21 1.59 -12.26 16.09
CA ILE A 21 2.69 -12.52 15.15
C ILE A 21 2.14 -12.69 13.73
N GLY A 22 1.05 -13.43 13.58
CA GLY A 22 0.39 -13.62 12.28
C GLY A 22 -0.04 -12.31 11.64
N MET A 23 -0.63 -11.39 12.41
CA MET A 23 -1.02 -10.05 11.95
C MET A 23 0.17 -9.24 11.42
N ILE A 24 1.35 -9.33 12.04
CA ILE A 24 2.56 -8.63 11.55
C ILE A 24 2.97 -9.19 10.18
N PHE A 25 2.94 -10.52 10.02
CA PHE A 25 3.24 -11.17 8.75
C PHE A 25 2.21 -10.84 7.67
N GLU A 26 0.92 -10.82 8.02
CA GLU A 26 -0.15 -10.43 7.12
C GLU A 26 0.01 -9.00 6.63
N ILE A 27 0.26 -8.03 7.52
CA ILE A 27 0.48 -6.63 7.13
C ILE A 27 1.68 -6.52 6.19
N TYR A 28 2.81 -7.16 6.53
CA TYR A 28 3.99 -7.14 5.67
C TYR A 28 3.72 -7.77 4.29
N GLY A 29 3.07 -8.94 4.26
CA GLY A 29 2.69 -9.62 3.03
C GLY A 29 1.70 -8.82 2.19
N PHE A 30 0.73 -8.17 2.83
CA PHE A 30 -0.26 -7.30 2.20
C PHE A 30 0.41 -6.12 1.48
N PHE A 31 1.28 -5.36 2.16
CA PHE A 31 2.02 -4.27 1.54
C PHE A 31 2.87 -4.72 0.35
N LEU A 32 3.49 -5.90 0.46
CA LEU A 32 4.32 -6.43 -0.62
C LEU A 32 3.49 -6.92 -1.82
N LEU A 33 2.28 -7.46 -1.58
CA LEU A 33 1.34 -7.88 -2.61
C LEU A 33 0.80 -6.69 -3.41
N PHE A 34 0.42 -5.64 -2.70
CA PHE A 34 -0.20 -4.45 -3.30
C PHE A 34 0.80 -3.35 -3.66
N ARG A 35 2.11 -3.60 -3.55
CA ARG A 35 3.15 -2.56 -3.79
C ARG A 35 3.02 -1.87 -5.15
N GLY A 36 2.65 -2.61 -6.19
CA GLY A 36 2.41 -2.07 -7.54
C GLY A 36 1.04 -1.39 -7.72
N PHE A 37 0.12 -1.53 -6.78
CA PHE A 37 -1.23 -0.98 -6.84
C PHE A 37 -1.33 0.41 -6.18
N PHE A 38 -0.38 0.79 -5.32
CA PHE A 38 -0.36 2.10 -4.66
C PHE A 38 -0.41 3.30 -5.62
N PRO A 39 0.30 3.33 -6.77
CA PRO A 39 0.19 4.44 -7.73
C PRO A 39 -1.23 4.64 -8.25
N VAL A 40 -1.95 3.54 -8.50
CA VAL A 40 -3.35 3.56 -8.97
C VAL A 40 -4.24 4.14 -7.89
N VAL A 41 -4.11 3.68 -6.65
CA VAL A 41 -4.86 4.19 -5.49
C VAL A 41 -4.62 5.69 -5.30
N ILE A 42 -3.36 6.13 -5.32
CA ILE A 42 -2.98 7.54 -5.18
C ILE A 42 -3.60 8.38 -6.32
N GLY A 43 -3.54 7.89 -7.56
CA GLY A 43 -4.17 8.53 -8.72
C GLY A 43 -5.69 8.66 -8.58
N PHE A 44 -6.36 7.65 -8.01
CA PHE A 44 -7.80 7.70 -7.71
C PHE A 44 -8.13 8.69 -6.58
N ILE A 45 -7.39 8.68 -5.47
CA ILE A 45 -7.63 9.58 -4.33
C ILE A 45 -7.49 11.04 -4.74
N ARG A 46 -6.54 11.37 -5.63
CA ARG A 46 -6.38 12.72 -6.20
C ARG A 46 -7.61 13.21 -6.98
N ARG A 47 -8.43 12.31 -7.54
CA ARG A 47 -9.65 12.66 -8.29
C ARG A 47 -10.85 12.94 -7.38
N VAL A 48 -10.79 12.57 -6.11
CA VAL A 48 -11.87 12.81 -5.15
C VAL A 48 -11.69 14.22 -4.56
N PRO A 49 -12.63 15.17 -4.71
CA PRO A 49 -12.43 16.59 -4.39
C PRO A 49 -12.09 16.87 -2.91
N VAL A 50 -12.53 16.02 -1.98
CA VAL A 50 -12.22 16.14 -0.53
C VAL A 50 -10.83 15.58 -0.20
N LEU A 51 -10.42 14.48 -0.84
CA LEU A 51 -9.14 13.84 -0.55
C LEU A 51 -7.99 14.41 -1.40
N GLY A 52 -8.30 14.84 -2.62
CA GLY A 52 -7.39 15.53 -3.52
C GLY A 52 -7.00 16.92 -3.03
N SER A 53 -7.88 17.62 -2.30
CA SER A 53 -7.53 18.88 -1.64
C SER A 53 -6.54 18.68 -0.49
N LEU A 54 -6.67 17.60 0.29
CA LEU A 54 -5.69 17.20 1.33
C LEU A 54 -4.32 16.81 0.75
N LEU A 55 -4.31 16.06 -0.35
CA LEU A 55 -3.07 15.69 -1.06
C LEU A 55 -2.39 16.89 -1.77
N ASN A 56 -3.13 17.98 -1.99
CA ASN A 56 -2.65 19.20 -2.63
C ASN A 56 -2.07 20.23 -1.64
N LEU A 57 -1.94 19.90 -0.35
CA LEU A 57 -1.25 20.80 0.60
C LEU A 57 0.25 20.90 0.28
N PRO A 58 0.88 22.08 0.52
CA PRO A 58 2.25 22.40 0.10
C PRO A 58 3.36 21.51 0.70
N GLY A 59 3.06 20.65 1.68
CA GLY A 59 4.01 19.64 2.20
C GLY A 59 3.88 18.25 1.59
N ILE A 60 2.70 17.87 1.12
CA ILE A 60 2.40 16.51 0.64
C ILE A 60 2.56 16.41 -0.89
N ARG A 61 2.34 17.52 -1.61
CA ARG A 61 2.48 17.59 -3.07
C ARG A 61 3.78 17.00 -3.61
N SER A 62 4.94 17.43 -3.11
CA SER A 62 6.25 16.96 -3.61
C SER A 62 6.46 15.44 -3.51
N PHE A 63 5.94 14.80 -2.46
CA PHE A 63 6.08 13.36 -2.29
C PHE A 63 5.17 12.60 -3.25
N VAL A 64 3.95 13.10 -3.42
CA VAL A 64 2.96 12.50 -4.32
C VAL A 64 3.31 12.76 -5.78
N ASP A 65 3.95 13.88 -6.11
CA ASP A 65 4.46 14.19 -7.45
C ASP A 65 5.63 13.29 -7.83
N LYS A 66 6.59 13.05 -6.93
CA LYS A 66 7.66 12.05 -7.16
C LYS A 66 7.13 10.64 -7.39
N VAL A 67 6.09 10.23 -6.65
CA VAL A 67 5.45 8.92 -6.83
C VAL A 67 4.67 8.88 -8.15
N GLY A 68 4.02 9.97 -8.55
CA GLY A 68 3.29 10.06 -9.81
C GLY A 68 4.19 10.10 -11.05
N GLU A 69 5.28 10.88 -11.01
CA GLU A 69 6.21 11.08 -12.12
C GLU A 69 7.01 9.81 -12.46
N SER A 70 7.31 8.99 -11.45
CA SER A 70 7.94 7.67 -11.64
C SER A 70 7.10 6.69 -12.48
N ASN A 71 5.80 6.96 -12.68
CA ASN A 71 4.92 6.12 -13.50
C ASN A 71 4.79 6.60 -14.97
N ASN A 72 5.36 7.76 -15.34
CA ASN A 72 5.29 8.32 -16.70
C ASN A 72 6.61 8.15 -17.50
N MET A 73 7.60 7.43 -16.96
CA MET A 73 8.89 7.17 -17.66
C MET A 73 8.97 5.77 -18.30
N VAL A 74 7.84 5.21 -18.73
CA VAL A 74 7.75 4.00 -19.57
C VAL A 74 7.06 4.32 -20.89
#